data_AF-A0AA41U3R7-F1
#
_entry.id   AF-A0AA41U3R7-F1
#
_cell.length_a   1.000
_cell.length_b   1.000
_cell.length_c   1.000
_cell.angle_alpha   90.00
_cell.angle_beta   90.00
_cell.angle_gamma   90.00
#
_symmetry.space_group_name_H-M   'P 1'
#
loop_
_entity.id
_entity.type
_entity.pdbx_description
1 polymer ?
#
loop_
_entity_poly.entity_id
_entity_poly.type
_entity_poly.pdbx_seq_one_letter_code
_entity_poly.pdbx_strand_id
1 'polypeptide(L)'
;MPLVPVVQVYARDLPASSDVPFPPGTDLLQVLWCPFHHAPYYGPMAQVFWRDSADVSAPMTEFPEPPEGADGGALPVPCVLHPERVMEYPSYDMTQSQADEVQAIAEELEKETGWSYWYDLSVAPGVKLGGYPGWTQDPQWPRCACGRVMDHLITVESNEFDGEDSPRWIPVEDQAGGDVWNTVKNPTDLVLGDAGGVYVFVCSTCPGRPYETVFDCS
;
A
#
# COMPACT_ATOMS: atom_id res chain seq x y z
N MET A 1 0.02 6.42 22.36
CA MET A 1 0.08 5.20 21.54
C MET A 1 1.49 5.08 21.01
N PRO A 2 2.21 3.97 21.25
CA PRO A 2 3.54 3.80 20.68
C PRO A 2 3.45 3.65 19.17
N LEU A 3 4.41 4.21 18.43
CA LEU A 3 4.43 4.17 16.98
C LEU A 3 5.78 3.65 16.49
N VAL A 4 5.75 2.79 15.47
CA VAL A 4 6.93 2.36 14.72
C VAL A 4 6.85 2.89 13.28
N PRO A 5 7.98 3.23 12.65
CA PRO A 5 7.99 3.68 11.27
C PRO A 5 7.72 2.53 10.30
N VAL A 6 6.88 2.79 9.29
CA VAL A 6 6.48 1.81 8.27
C VAL A 6 6.93 2.27 6.90
N VAL A 7 6.52 3.49 6.51
CA VAL A 7 6.87 4.06 5.21
C VAL A 7 7.26 5.52 5.39
N GLN A 8 8.34 5.93 4.73
CA GLN A 8 8.76 7.33 4.63
C GLN A 8 9.15 7.64 3.19
N VAL A 9 8.49 8.64 2.60
CA VAL A 9 8.66 8.99 1.19
C VAL A 9 8.82 10.50 1.05
N TYR A 10 9.90 10.91 0.40
CA TYR A 10 10.06 12.29 -0.03
C TYR A 10 9.47 12.48 -1.42
N ALA A 11 8.81 13.61 -1.65
CA ALA A 11 8.24 13.95 -2.96
C ALA A 11 9.29 13.94 -4.09
N ARG A 12 10.54 14.31 -3.79
CA ARG A 12 11.66 14.31 -4.75
C ARG A 12 12.14 12.91 -5.15
N ASP A 13 11.84 11.89 -4.36
CA ASP A 13 12.27 10.50 -4.60
C ASP A 13 11.20 9.70 -5.36
N LEU A 14 10.06 10.32 -5.66
CA LEU A 14 9.00 9.74 -6.48
C LEU A 14 9.23 10.03 -7.97
N PRO A 15 8.74 9.16 -8.87
CA PRO A 15 8.72 9.44 -10.30
C PRO A 15 8.06 10.79 -10.58
N ALA A 16 8.57 11.55 -11.56
CA ALA A 16 8.04 12.88 -11.90
C ALA A 16 6.55 12.85 -12.35
N SER A 17 6.05 11.68 -12.73
CA SER A 17 4.65 11.43 -13.05
C SER A 17 3.81 11.04 -11.84
N SER A 18 4.35 10.98 -10.62
CA SER A 18 3.59 10.56 -9.43
C SER A 18 2.44 11.54 -9.11
N ASP A 19 1.28 10.98 -8.79
CA ASP A 19 0.04 11.72 -8.51
C ASP A 19 -0.27 11.79 -7.00
N VAL A 20 0.73 11.54 -6.14
CA VAL A 20 0.57 11.57 -4.67
C VAL A 20 0.22 12.99 -4.21
N PRO A 21 -0.90 13.19 -3.48
CA PRO A 21 -1.47 14.52 -3.25
C PRO A 21 -0.86 15.25 -2.04
N PHE A 22 0.47 15.46 -2.05
CA PHE A 22 1.20 16.20 -1.01
C PHE A 22 0.50 17.54 -0.71
N PRO A 23 0.14 17.80 0.57
CA PRO A 23 -0.37 19.10 0.98
C PRO A 23 0.60 20.23 0.63
N PRO A 24 0.09 21.45 0.33
CA PRO A 24 0.95 22.61 0.12
C PRO A 24 1.93 22.83 1.27
N GLY A 25 3.20 23.06 0.95
CA GLY A 25 4.26 23.26 1.94
C GLY A 25 4.75 21.98 2.61
N THR A 26 4.44 20.81 2.08
CA THR A 26 4.98 19.53 2.56
C THR A 26 5.65 18.79 1.41
N ASP A 27 6.75 18.10 1.71
CA ASP A 27 7.52 17.29 0.77
C ASP A 27 7.90 15.92 1.35
N LEU A 28 7.41 15.60 2.56
CA LEU A 28 7.66 14.35 3.28
C LEU A 28 6.34 13.73 3.76
N LEU A 29 6.08 12.50 3.31
CA LEU A 29 5.01 11.64 3.81
C LEU A 29 5.63 10.60 4.75
N GLN A 30 5.11 10.49 5.96
CA GLN A 30 5.42 9.41 6.89
C GLN A 30 4.15 8.66 7.28
N VAL A 31 4.21 7.35 7.17
CA VAL A 31 3.22 6.43 7.73
C VAL A 31 3.90 5.68 8.85
N LEU A 32 3.41 5.91 10.06
CA LEU A 32 3.80 5.17 11.26
C LEU A 32 2.60 4.32 11.67
N TRP A 33 2.77 3.25 12.43
CA TRP A 33 1.61 2.58 13.03
C TRP A 33 1.84 2.15 14.46
N CYS A 34 0.74 1.92 15.17
CA CYS A 34 0.75 1.17 16.41
C CYS A 34 0.72 -0.32 16.06
N PRO A 35 1.75 -1.11 16.45
CA PRO A 35 1.88 -2.53 16.07
C PRO A 35 1.05 -3.47 16.96
N PHE A 36 0.01 -2.96 17.62
CA PHE A 36 -0.92 -3.75 18.43
C PHE A 36 -2.22 -3.96 17.67
N HIS A 37 -3.01 -4.97 18.06
CA HIS A 37 -4.29 -5.23 17.42
C HIS A 37 -5.34 -4.22 17.88
N HIS A 38 -5.96 -3.54 16.91
CA HIS A 38 -6.98 -2.54 17.15
C HIS A 38 -8.31 -2.92 16.48
N ALA A 39 -9.39 -2.79 17.24
CA ALA A 39 -10.73 -2.87 16.68
C ALA A 39 -10.96 -1.75 15.63
N PRO A 40 -11.83 -1.97 14.63
CA PRO A 40 -12.65 -3.17 14.44
C PRO A 40 -11.92 -4.31 13.72
N TYR A 41 -10.83 -4.02 13.01
CA TYR A 41 -10.20 -4.97 12.09
C TYR A 41 -9.20 -5.93 12.75
N TYR A 42 -8.84 -5.69 14.01
CA TYR A 42 -7.88 -6.50 14.78
C TYR A 42 -6.45 -6.49 14.21
N GLY A 43 -6.08 -5.41 13.51
CA GLY A 43 -4.73 -5.20 12.95
C GLY A 43 -4.05 -3.94 13.48
N PRO A 44 -2.84 -3.60 12.98
CA PRO A 44 -2.12 -2.40 13.36
C PRO A 44 -2.88 -1.13 12.93
N MET A 45 -2.67 -0.03 13.65
CA MET A 45 -3.35 1.24 13.37
C MET A 45 -2.38 2.28 12.83
N ALA A 46 -2.53 2.62 11.55
CA ALA A 46 -1.71 3.64 10.90
C ALA A 46 -2.00 5.06 11.41
N GLN A 47 -0.96 5.89 11.34
CA GLN A 47 -0.92 7.31 11.62
C GLN A 47 -0.16 7.99 10.48
N VAL A 48 -0.81 8.94 9.82
CA VAL A 48 -0.27 9.64 8.66
C VAL A 48 0.24 11.02 9.07
N PHE A 49 1.47 11.34 8.67
CA PHE A 49 2.08 12.64 8.87
C PHE A 49 2.57 13.21 7.54
N TRP A 50 2.18 14.46 7.28
CA TRP A 50 2.69 15.27 6.17
C TRP A 50 3.56 16.37 6.75
N ARG A 51 4.79 16.51 6.26
CA ARG A 51 5.78 17.44 6.82
C ARG A 51 6.52 18.19 5.74
N ASP A 52 6.97 19.39 6.06
CA ASP A 52 8.13 19.99 5.41
C ASP A 52 9.38 19.31 5.98
N SER A 53 10.19 18.68 5.13
CA SER A 53 11.42 18.03 5.54
C SER A 53 12.44 19.01 6.12
N ALA A 54 12.38 20.29 5.75
CA ALA A 54 13.24 21.33 6.31
C ALA A 54 12.94 21.62 7.78
N ASP A 55 11.72 21.34 8.25
CA ASP A 55 11.32 21.51 9.65
C ASP A 55 11.79 20.35 10.55
N VAL A 56 12.32 19.26 9.96
CA VAL A 56 12.83 18.11 10.71
C VAL A 56 14.26 18.38 11.21
N SER A 57 14.38 19.04 12.36
CA SER A 57 15.67 19.47 12.91
C SER A 57 16.48 18.37 13.62
N ALA A 58 15.83 17.27 14.01
CA ALA A 58 16.46 16.18 14.77
C ALA A 58 15.94 14.82 14.27
N PRO A 59 16.36 14.38 13.06
CA PRO A 59 15.96 13.08 12.54
C PRO A 59 16.58 11.95 13.37
N MET A 60 15.81 10.90 13.59
CA MET A 60 16.34 9.66 14.17
C MET A 60 17.16 8.93 13.10
N THR A 61 18.35 8.46 13.48
CA THR A 61 19.25 7.69 12.60
C THR A 61 19.07 6.19 12.74
N GLU A 62 18.35 5.75 13.78
CA GLU A 62 18.07 4.36 14.11
C GLU A 62 16.56 4.21 14.33
N PHE A 63 16.03 3.03 14.05
CA PHE A 63 14.64 2.73 14.37
C PHE A 63 14.45 2.70 15.88
N PRO A 64 13.31 3.20 16.40
CA PRO A 64 13.01 3.06 17.82
C PRO A 64 12.94 1.59 18.21
N GLU A 65 13.36 1.27 19.43
CA GLU A 65 13.14 -0.05 20.02
C GLU A 65 11.66 -0.42 19.96
N PRO A 66 11.30 -1.64 19.51
CA PRO A 66 9.92 -2.07 19.46
C PRO A 66 9.24 -1.98 20.84
N PRO A 67 7.96 -1.57 20.90
CA PRO A 67 7.21 -1.56 22.14
C PRO A 67 7.11 -2.97 22.73
N GLU A 68 7.24 -3.10 24.06
CA GLU A 68 7.05 -4.39 24.73
C GLU A 68 5.65 -4.96 24.44
N GLY A 69 5.59 -6.21 23.97
CA GLY A 69 4.35 -6.90 23.63
C GLY A 69 3.73 -6.52 22.29
N ALA A 70 4.42 -5.73 21.45
CA ALA A 70 4.01 -5.49 20.07
C ALA A 70 3.94 -6.82 19.28
N ASP A 71 3.05 -6.86 18.28
CA ASP A 71 3.01 -7.96 17.32
C ASP A 71 4.28 -7.92 16.45
N GLY A 72 5.09 -8.98 16.52
CA GLY A 72 6.32 -9.07 15.75
C GLY A 72 6.09 -9.00 14.24
N GLY A 73 4.95 -9.51 13.74
CA GLY A 73 4.60 -9.45 12.33
C GLY A 73 4.25 -8.04 11.82
N ALA A 74 3.96 -7.12 12.73
CA ALA A 74 3.70 -5.72 12.42
C ALA A 74 4.95 -4.83 12.60
N LEU A 75 6.15 -5.40 12.69
CA LEU A 75 7.40 -4.66 12.83
C LEU A 75 8.23 -4.82 11.54
N PRO A 76 8.27 -3.80 10.67
CA PRO A 76 9.04 -3.91 9.45
C PRO A 76 10.54 -3.85 9.72
N VAL A 77 11.33 -4.60 8.96
CA VAL A 77 12.78 -4.42 8.91
C VAL A 77 13.13 -3.17 8.08
N PRO A 78 14.14 -2.37 8.48
CA PRO A 78 14.53 -1.18 7.74
C PRO A 78 15.04 -1.54 6.33
N CYS A 79 14.48 -0.89 5.32
CA CYS A 79 14.89 -1.04 3.92
C CYS A 79 14.91 0.31 3.19
N VAL A 80 15.44 0.31 1.96
CA VAL A 80 15.39 1.45 1.04
C VAL A 80 14.32 1.19 0.00
N LEU A 81 13.57 2.24 -0.37
CA LEU A 81 12.55 2.15 -1.40
C LEU A 81 13.13 2.51 -2.77
N HIS A 82 12.65 1.82 -3.81
CA HIS A 82 12.93 2.10 -5.22
C HIS A 82 11.61 2.33 -5.96
N PRO A 83 11.00 3.53 -5.86
CA PRO A 83 9.65 3.73 -6.36
C PRO A 83 9.57 3.70 -7.88
N GLU A 84 8.69 2.86 -8.42
CA GLU A 84 8.39 2.78 -9.85
C GLU A 84 6.93 3.14 -10.13
N ARG A 85 6.64 3.66 -11.33
CA ARG A 85 5.25 3.90 -11.75
C ARG A 85 4.74 2.68 -12.49
N VAL A 86 3.76 2.02 -11.89
CA VAL A 86 2.99 0.95 -12.52
C VAL A 86 1.61 1.45 -12.95
N MET A 87 1.01 0.77 -13.93
CA MET A 87 -0.36 0.98 -14.34
C MET A 87 -1.18 -0.21 -13.87
N GLU A 88 -2.28 0.08 -13.19
CA GLU A 88 -3.18 -0.91 -12.59
C GLU A 88 -4.63 -0.50 -12.82
N TYR A 89 -5.54 -1.48 -12.74
CA TYR A 89 -6.96 -1.35 -13.04
C TYR A 89 -7.80 -1.84 -11.84
N PRO A 90 -9.06 -1.38 -11.69
CA PRO A 90 -9.87 -1.70 -10.53
C PRO A 90 -10.19 -3.20 -10.41
N SER A 91 -10.42 -3.65 -9.17
CA SER A 91 -10.79 -5.03 -8.86
C SER A 91 -12.33 -5.19 -8.83
N TYR A 92 -12.81 -6.21 -8.13
CA TYR A 92 -14.23 -6.52 -8.01
C TYR A 92 -15.06 -5.48 -7.22
N ASP A 93 -14.45 -4.39 -6.76
CA ASP A 93 -15.14 -3.22 -6.18
C ASP A 93 -15.70 -2.25 -7.23
N MET A 94 -15.60 -2.63 -8.51
CA MET A 94 -16.27 -2.00 -9.64
C MET A 94 -17.82 -2.02 -9.55
N THR A 95 -18.46 -1.08 -10.24
CA THR A 95 -19.89 -1.21 -10.53
C THR A 95 -20.15 -2.40 -11.46
N GLN A 96 -21.35 -2.99 -11.41
CA GLN A 96 -21.71 -4.11 -12.28
C GLN A 96 -21.46 -3.81 -13.77
N SER A 97 -21.81 -2.60 -14.23
CA SER A 97 -21.58 -2.22 -15.62
C SER A 97 -20.10 -2.17 -16.00
N GLN A 98 -19.23 -1.75 -15.09
CA GLN A 98 -17.79 -1.75 -15.32
C GLN A 98 -17.25 -3.18 -15.29
N ALA A 99 -17.70 -4.01 -14.36
CA ALA A 99 -17.30 -5.42 -14.28
C ALA A 99 -17.68 -6.18 -15.55
N ASP A 100 -18.88 -5.95 -16.11
CA ASP A 100 -19.33 -6.58 -17.35
C ASP A 100 -18.45 -6.16 -18.55
N GLU A 101 -18.08 -4.87 -18.63
CA GLU A 101 -17.19 -4.35 -19.68
C GLU A 101 -15.77 -4.91 -19.57
N VAL A 102 -15.22 -4.92 -18.34
CA VAL A 102 -13.89 -5.46 -18.06
C VAL A 102 -13.85 -6.95 -18.35
N GLN A 103 -14.86 -7.73 -17.95
CA GLN A 103 -14.92 -9.17 -18.19
C GLN A 103 -14.85 -9.49 -19.69
N ALA A 104 -15.63 -8.77 -20.51
CA ALA A 104 -15.62 -8.98 -21.96
C ALA A 104 -14.25 -8.68 -22.59
N ILE A 105 -13.56 -7.64 -22.12
CA ILE A 105 -12.22 -7.28 -22.61
C ILE A 105 -11.18 -8.29 -22.11
N ALA A 106 -11.24 -8.67 -20.83
CA ALA A 106 -10.34 -9.61 -20.18
C ALA A 106 -10.36 -10.98 -20.86
N GLU A 107 -11.53 -11.50 -21.19
CA GLU A 107 -11.67 -12.79 -21.88
C GLU A 107 -11.03 -12.80 -23.28
N GLU A 108 -11.05 -11.68 -24.00
CA GLU A 108 -10.40 -11.60 -25.30
C GLU A 108 -8.89 -11.42 -25.15
N LEU A 109 -8.47 -10.54 -24.23
CA LEU A 109 -7.06 -10.31 -23.92
C LEU A 109 -6.37 -11.60 -23.49
N GLU A 110 -6.98 -12.39 -22.61
CA GLU A 110 -6.41 -13.64 -22.12
C GLU A 110 -6.25 -14.65 -23.25
N LYS A 111 -7.19 -14.73 -24.20
CA LYS A 111 -7.06 -15.59 -25.39
C LYS A 111 -5.92 -15.13 -26.31
N GLU A 112 -5.74 -13.83 -26.48
CA GLU A 112 -4.74 -13.26 -27.38
C GLU A 112 -3.32 -13.29 -26.80
N THR A 113 -3.18 -13.03 -25.50
CA THR A 113 -1.89 -12.77 -24.85
C THR A 113 -1.52 -13.78 -23.79
N GLY A 114 -2.49 -14.55 -23.28
CA GLY A 114 -2.34 -15.40 -22.10
C GLY A 114 -2.31 -14.64 -20.78
N TRP A 115 -2.48 -13.31 -20.79
CA TRP A 115 -2.48 -12.51 -19.57
C TRP A 115 -3.85 -12.53 -18.92
N SER A 116 -3.87 -12.83 -17.62
CA SER A 116 -5.05 -12.70 -16.79
C SER A 116 -5.25 -11.25 -16.40
N TYR A 117 -6.46 -10.72 -16.59
CA TYR A 117 -6.78 -9.40 -16.06
C TYR A 117 -6.59 -9.34 -14.54
N TRP A 118 -7.06 -10.37 -13.83
CA TRP A 118 -7.11 -10.37 -12.37
C TRP A 118 -5.73 -10.42 -11.74
N TYR A 119 -4.85 -11.25 -12.27
CA TYR A 119 -3.50 -11.43 -11.72
C TYR A 119 -2.48 -10.49 -12.35
N ASP A 120 -2.58 -10.19 -13.65
CA ASP A 120 -1.51 -9.46 -14.34
C ASP A 120 -1.80 -7.96 -14.48
N LEU A 121 -3.07 -7.55 -14.51
CA LEU A 121 -3.43 -6.18 -14.89
C LEU A 121 -4.17 -5.40 -13.83
N SER A 122 -4.96 -6.07 -13.00
CA SER A 122 -5.89 -5.48 -12.04
C SER A 122 -5.12 -4.75 -10.95
N VAL A 123 -4.90 -5.36 -9.80
CA VAL A 123 -4.35 -4.65 -8.64
C VAL A 123 -2.93 -5.14 -8.40
N ALA A 124 -1.96 -4.23 -8.40
CA ALA A 124 -0.60 -4.58 -8.02
C ALA A 124 -0.56 -4.96 -6.53
N PRO A 125 0.01 -6.11 -6.15
CA PRO A 125 0.24 -6.45 -4.74
C PRO A 125 1.32 -5.54 -4.12
N GLY A 126 1.55 -5.68 -2.82
CA GLY A 126 2.71 -5.10 -2.15
C GLY A 126 2.53 -3.68 -1.63
N VAL A 127 3.67 -3.01 -1.42
CA VAL A 127 3.69 -1.64 -0.92
C VAL A 127 3.56 -0.65 -2.08
N LYS A 128 2.46 0.10 -2.11
CA LYS A 128 2.19 1.06 -3.20
C LYS A 128 1.47 2.31 -2.73
N LEU A 129 1.74 3.42 -3.43
CA LEU A 129 1.10 4.71 -3.19
C LEU A 129 0.02 4.98 -4.24
N GLY A 130 -1.19 5.27 -3.79
CA GLY A 130 -2.35 5.46 -4.66
C GLY A 130 -2.87 4.16 -5.24
N GLY A 131 -3.59 4.26 -6.36
CA GLY A 131 -4.16 3.10 -7.01
C GLY A 131 -5.39 2.52 -6.29
N TYR A 132 -5.59 1.21 -6.40
CA TYR A 132 -6.71 0.42 -5.88
C TYR A 132 -6.24 -0.52 -4.76
N PRO A 133 -7.00 -0.71 -3.68
CA PRO A 133 -6.69 -1.70 -2.65
C PRO A 133 -6.84 -3.14 -3.17
N GLY A 134 -5.98 -4.04 -2.70
CA GLY A 134 -5.96 -5.48 -3.04
C GLY A 134 -6.92 -6.31 -2.18
N TRP A 135 -8.19 -5.88 -2.08
CA TRP A 135 -9.18 -6.46 -1.17
C TRP A 135 -9.22 -8.00 -1.19
N THR A 136 -9.10 -8.63 -0.03
CA THR A 136 -9.35 -10.07 0.19
C THR A 136 -10.71 -10.33 0.83
N GLN A 137 -11.29 -9.31 1.47
CA GLN A 137 -12.63 -9.30 2.05
C GLN A 137 -13.54 -8.27 1.36
N ASP A 138 -14.78 -8.13 1.84
CA ASP A 138 -15.74 -7.13 1.31
C ASP A 138 -15.14 -5.71 1.31
N PRO A 139 -15.06 -5.02 0.14
CA PRO A 139 -14.39 -3.74 0.00
C PRO A 139 -14.96 -2.68 0.94
N GLN A 140 -14.09 -2.03 1.72
CA GLN A 140 -14.48 -0.97 2.66
C GLN A 140 -13.87 0.36 2.26
N TRP A 141 -14.62 1.17 1.51
CA TRP A 141 -14.22 2.53 1.13
C TRP A 141 -14.68 3.57 2.17
N PRO A 142 -13.78 4.16 2.99
CA PRO A 142 -14.18 5.06 4.06
C PRO A 142 -14.77 6.36 3.51
N ARG A 143 -15.74 6.92 4.24
CA ARG A 143 -16.32 8.24 3.93
C ARG A 143 -15.84 9.27 4.94
N CYS A 144 -15.31 10.37 4.43
CA CYS A 144 -14.97 11.52 5.24
C CYS A 144 -16.24 12.21 5.77
N ALA A 145 -16.13 12.91 6.90
CA ALA A 145 -17.20 13.76 7.44
C ALA A 145 -17.73 14.82 6.45
N CYS A 146 -16.96 15.18 5.41
CA CYS A 146 -17.43 16.05 4.33
C CYS A 146 -18.35 15.35 3.30
N GLY A 147 -18.62 14.05 3.45
CA GLY A 147 -19.52 13.24 2.62
C GLY A 147 -18.85 12.52 1.44
N ARG A 148 -17.61 12.88 1.10
CA ARG A 148 -16.85 12.23 0.03
C ARG A 148 -16.30 10.87 0.47
N VAL A 149 -16.28 9.92 -0.46
CA VAL A 149 -15.43 8.73 -0.35
C VAL A 149 -13.99 9.20 -0.34
N MET A 150 -13.18 8.65 0.56
CA MET A 150 -11.76 8.99 0.66
C MET A 150 -10.97 8.34 -0.49
N ASP A 151 -9.89 8.99 -0.89
CA ASP A 151 -8.97 8.47 -1.91
C ASP A 151 -8.05 7.42 -1.26
N HIS A 152 -7.70 6.36 -1.98
CA HIS A 152 -6.68 5.41 -1.52
C HIS A 152 -5.31 6.10 -1.51
N LEU A 153 -4.63 6.12 -0.35
CA LEU A 153 -3.33 6.76 -0.19
C LEU A 153 -2.19 5.75 -0.33
N ILE A 154 -2.26 4.63 0.41
CA ILE A 154 -1.20 3.64 0.45
C ILE A 154 -1.73 2.27 0.85
N THR A 155 -1.22 1.24 0.17
CA THR A 155 -1.26 -0.15 0.62
C THR A 155 0.09 -0.51 1.22
N VAL A 156 0.07 -1.23 2.34
CA VAL A 156 1.22 -1.94 2.89
C VAL A 156 0.81 -3.39 3.11
N GLU A 157 1.28 -4.29 2.25
CA GLU A 157 1.00 -5.71 2.31
C GLU A 157 2.17 -6.51 2.89
N SER A 158 1.88 -7.74 3.33
CA SER A 158 2.91 -8.65 3.83
C SER A 158 3.90 -9.06 2.72
N ASN A 159 3.45 -9.18 1.48
CA ASN A 159 4.28 -9.61 0.36
C ASN A 159 4.18 -8.60 -0.79
N GLU A 160 5.28 -8.38 -1.50
CA GLU A 160 5.36 -7.53 -2.70
C GLU A 160 4.79 -8.21 -3.96
N PHE A 161 4.67 -9.53 -3.93
CA PHE A 161 4.02 -10.37 -4.95
C PHE A 161 3.71 -11.75 -4.35
N ASP A 162 2.86 -12.53 -5.01
CA ASP A 162 2.46 -13.87 -4.59
C ASP A 162 2.88 -14.98 -5.57
N GLY A 163 2.50 -16.22 -5.22
CA GLY A 163 2.78 -17.48 -5.94
C GLY A 163 2.15 -17.61 -7.32
N GLU A 164 0.99 -16.98 -7.47
CA GLU A 164 0.12 -17.02 -8.64
C GLU A 164 0.34 -15.81 -9.55
N ASP A 165 0.98 -14.76 -9.03
CA ASP A 165 1.34 -13.55 -9.75
C ASP A 165 2.34 -13.83 -10.88
N SER A 166 2.03 -13.21 -12.02
CA SER A 166 2.93 -13.16 -13.16
C SER A 166 4.24 -12.45 -12.81
N PRO A 167 5.34 -12.77 -13.51
CA PRO A 167 6.60 -12.00 -13.45
C PRO A 167 6.41 -10.49 -13.57
N ARG A 168 5.26 -10.03 -14.06
CA ARG A 168 4.86 -8.64 -14.21
C ARG A 168 5.03 -7.78 -12.96
N TRP A 169 4.69 -8.27 -11.77
CA TRP A 169 4.76 -7.46 -10.53
C TRP A 169 6.12 -7.51 -9.84
N ILE A 170 7.01 -8.40 -10.30
CA ILE A 170 8.40 -8.42 -9.86
C ILE A 170 9.12 -7.23 -10.52
N PRO A 171 9.86 -6.40 -9.76
CA PRO A 171 10.70 -5.34 -10.33
C PRO A 171 11.58 -5.87 -11.46
N VAL A 172 11.73 -5.09 -12.53
CA VAL A 172 12.40 -5.54 -13.76
C VAL A 172 13.85 -5.96 -13.50
N GLU A 173 14.53 -5.27 -12.59
CA GLU A 173 15.87 -5.59 -12.11
C GLU A 173 15.96 -6.95 -11.40
N ASP A 174 14.87 -7.38 -10.76
CA ASP A 174 14.82 -8.58 -9.93
C ASP A 174 14.27 -9.80 -10.69
N GLN A 175 13.58 -9.60 -11.82
CA GLN A 175 13.06 -10.67 -12.67
C GLN A 175 14.14 -11.64 -13.18
N ALA A 176 15.38 -11.18 -13.34
CA ALA A 176 16.51 -11.99 -13.83
C ALA A 176 17.35 -12.63 -12.71
N GLY A 177 16.99 -12.40 -11.43
CA GLY A 177 17.76 -12.76 -10.24
C GLY A 177 17.51 -14.16 -9.67
N GLY A 178 18.25 -14.52 -8.62
CA GLY A 178 18.29 -15.84 -7.97
C GLY A 178 17.03 -16.23 -7.17
N ASP A 179 17.14 -16.43 -5.85
CA ASP A 179 16.03 -16.89 -4.99
C ASP A 179 15.01 -15.77 -4.67
N VAL A 180 14.37 -15.27 -5.73
CA VAL A 180 13.39 -14.16 -5.71
C VAL A 180 12.29 -14.40 -4.67
N TRP A 181 11.89 -15.67 -4.49
CA TRP A 181 10.85 -16.08 -3.54
C TRP A 181 11.21 -15.83 -2.08
N ASN A 182 12.47 -16.00 -1.69
CA ASN A 182 12.88 -15.86 -0.29
C ASN A 182 13.42 -14.48 0.05
N THR A 183 13.89 -13.69 -0.94
CA THR A 183 14.55 -12.40 -0.66
C THR A 183 13.82 -11.17 -1.19
N VAL A 184 13.02 -11.31 -2.26
CA VAL A 184 12.35 -10.17 -2.92
C VAL A 184 10.87 -10.14 -2.55
N LYS A 185 10.27 -11.31 -2.28
CA LYS A 185 8.83 -11.42 -1.98
C LYS A 185 8.41 -10.65 -0.73
N ASN A 186 9.21 -10.69 0.33
CA ASN A 186 8.90 -10.03 1.60
C ASN A 186 10.15 -9.33 2.14
N PRO A 187 10.54 -8.18 1.56
CA PRO A 187 11.74 -7.47 1.96
C PRO A 187 11.57 -6.71 3.28
N THR A 188 10.32 -6.53 3.74
CA THR A 188 9.95 -5.81 4.96
C THR A 188 9.82 -6.74 6.17
N ASP A 189 9.86 -8.07 5.98
CA ASP A 189 9.60 -9.10 7.00
C ASP A 189 8.22 -8.95 7.68
N LEU A 190 7.28 -8.27 7.02
CA LEU A 190 5.94 -8.07 7.54
C LEU A 190 5.12 -9.35 7.43
N VAL A 191 4.39 -9.67 8.50
CA VAL A 191 3.46 -10.80 8.56
C VAL A 191 2.16 -10.29 9.17
N LEU A 192 1.30 -9.74 8.32
CA LEU A 192 0.06 -9.08 8.73
C LEU A 192 -1.11 -10.07 8.68
N GLY A 193 -1.40 -10.73 9.80
CA GLY A 193 -2.40 -11.79 9.84
C GLY A 193 -1.99 -12.98 8.95
N ASP A 194 -2.92 -13.51 8.15
CA ASP A 194 -2.61 -14.55 7.15
C ASP A 194 -2.18 -13.90 5.82
N ALA A 195 -1.03 -13.22 5.85
CA ALA A 195 -0.44 -12.52 4.69
C ALA A 195 -1.33 -11.41 4.07
N GLY A 196 -2.08 -10.69 4.91
CA GLY A 196 -2.92 -9.57 4.50
C GLY A 196 -2.17 -8.24 4.34
N GLY A 197 -2.94 -7.15 4.41
CA GLY A 197 -2.47 -5.79 4.19
C GLY A 197 -3.22 -4.72 4.97
N VAL A 198 -2.58 -3.56 5.07
CA VAL A 198 -3.15 -2.34 5.66
C VAL A 198 -3.33 -1.31 4.54
N TYR A 199 -4.55 -0.80 4.42
CA TYR A 199 -4.91 0.23 3.48
C TYR A 199 -5.18 1.53 4.23
N VAL A 200 -4.56 2.61 3.79
CA VAL A 200 -4.81 3.94 4.33
C VAL A 200 -5.49 4.79 3.28
N PHE A 201 -6.58 5.44 3.66
CA PHE A 201 -7.36 6.33 2.82
C PHE A 201 -7.26 7.75 3.33
N VAL A 202 -7.28 8.73 2.43
CA VAL A 202 -7.17 10.15 2.79
C VAL A 202 -8.20 10.99 2.06
N CYS A 203 -8.73 12.00 2.75
CA CYS A 203 -9.53 13.02 2.10
C CYS A 203 -8.64 14.19 1.64
N SER A 204 -8.22 14.15 0.37
CA SER A 204 -7.36 15.15 -0.30
C SER A 204 -8.00 16.53 -0.50
N THR A 205 -9.24 16.71 -0.05
CA THR A 205 -10.03 17.93 -0.24
C THR A 205 -10.32 18.68 1.05
N CYS A 206 -10.24 17.99 2.19
CA CYS A 206 -10.36 18.63 3.49
C CYS A 206 -8.99 19.21 3.91
N PRO A 207 -8.94 20.43 4.49
CA PRO A 207 -7.68 21.06 4.87
C PRO A 207 -6.83 20.22 5.84
N GLY A 208 -7.48 19.51 6.76
CA GLY A 208 -6.80 18.67 7.75
C GLY A 208 -6.37 17.29 7.26
N ARG A 209 -6.57 16.95 5.97
CA ARG A 209 -6.26 15.63 5.39
C ARG A 209 -6.68 14.46 6.31
N PRO A 210 -7.95 14.40 6.75
CA PRO A 210 -8.41 13.29 7.58
C PRO A 210 -8.20 11.98 6.81
N TYR A 211 -7.78 10.97 7.54
CA TYR A 211 -7.47 9.65 7.01
C TYR A 211 -8.15 8.58 7.84
N GLU A 212 -8.33 7.41 7.23
CA GLU A 212 -8.87 6.22 7.84
C GLU A 212 -8.01 5.02 7.45
N THR A 213 -7.97 4.03 8.33
CA THR A 213 -7.18 2.80 8.14
C THR A 213 -8.12 1.62 8.08
N VAL A 214 -7.91 0.75 7.10
CA VAL A 214 -8.56 -0.56 7.01
C VAL A 214 -7.48 -1.61 7.03
N PHE A 215 -7.68 -2.66 7.81
CA PHE A 215 -6.84 -3.85 7.79
C PHE A 215 -7.67 -5.00 7.23
N ASP A 216 -7.08 -5.75 6.33
CA ASP A 216 -7.69 -6.87 5.61
C ASP A 216 -6.71 -8.05 5.59
N CYS A 217 -7.21 -9.25 5.86
CA CYS A 217 -6.45 -10.49 5.77
C CYS A 217 -7.38 -11.67 5.52
N SER A 218 -6.89 -12.71 4.84
CA SER A 218 -7.65 -13.93 4.56
C SER A 218 -7.86 -14.83 5.78
#